data_AF-A0A7Y2C0A1-F1
#
_entry.id   AF-A0A7Y2C0A1-F1
#
_cell.length_a   1.000
_cell.length_b   1.000
_cell.length_c   1.000
_cell.angle_alpha   90.00
_cell.angle_beta   90.00
_cell.angle_gamma   90.00
#
_symmetry.space_group_name_H-M   'P 1'
#
loop_
_entity.id
_entity.type
_entity.pdbx_description
1 polymer ?
#
loop_
_entity_poly.entity_id
_entity_poly.type
_entity_poly.pdbx_seq_one_letter_code
_entity_poly.pdbx_strand_id
1 'polypeptide(L)'
;MKIKYIFLASLAMVFIVAILLITGSPLLTLPTPGLKGVPLGTFITWVGLMSLPYAIFWGSDDLRNPKSKLERSLNILLISAFIMAVLWIPVSYLLAGNMSFNFTEKASFQGGQSAMRLFWTYTYCVVGFPILILLLFIVLKSKIT
;
A
#
# COMPACT_ATOMS: atom_id res chain seq x y z
N MET A 1 -10.00 6.09 -22.09
CA MET A 1 -10.31 4.98 -21.15
C MET A 1 -11.20 5.54 -20.05
N LYS A 2 -12.44 5.05 -19.85
CA LYS A 2 -13.39 5.66 -18.89
C LYS A 2 -12.90 5.41 -17.46
N ILE A 3 -12.77 6.46 -16.64
CA ILE A 3 -12.31 6.47 -15.22
C ILE A 3 -12.81 5.27 -14.40
N LYS A 4 -14.06 4.85 -14.62
CA LYS A 4 -14.68 3.67 -14.02
C LYS A 4 -13.83 2.40 -14.14
N TYR A 5 -13.19 2.17 -15.29
CA TYR A 5 -12.35 0.98 -15.50
C TYR A 5 -11.06 1.04 -14.69
N ILE A 6 -10.46 2.23 -14.51
CA ILE A 6 -9.26 2.41 -13.69
C ILE A 6 -9.60 2.12 -12.22
N PHE A 7 -10.72 2.67 -11.73
CA PHE A 7 -11.23 2.38 -10.39
C PHE A 7 -11.45 0.87 -10.19
N LEU A 8 -12.22 0.23 -11.08
CA LEU A 8 -12.56 -1.19 -10.97
C LEU A 8 -11.32 -2.09 -11.05
N ALA A 9 -10.37 -1.79 -11.94
CA ALA A 9 -9.13 -2.53 -12.04
C ALA A 9 -8.30 -2.41 -10.75
N SER A 10 -8.16 -1.19 -10.21
CA SER A 10 -7.41 -0.95 -8.97
C SER A 10 -8.07 -1.66 -7.78
N LEU A 11 -9.39 -1.59 -7.69
CA LEU A 11 -10.15 -2.27 -6.63
C LEU A 11 -10.05 -3.80 -6.75
N ALA A 12 -10.15 -4.34 -7.96
CA ALA A 12 -9.94 -5.77 -8.20
C ALA A 12 -8.53 -6.21 -7.77
N MET A 13 -7.50 -5.42 -8.08
CA MET A 13 -6.13 -5.69 -7.64
C MET A 13 -5.98 -5.72 -6.12
N VAL A 14 -6.63 -4.80 -5.40
CA VAL A 14 -6.66 -4.83 -3.92
C VAL A 14 -7.21 -6.18 -3.42
N PHE A 15 -8.35 -6.62 -3.94
CA PHE A 15 -8.98 -7.87 -3.50
C PHE A 15 -8.17 -9.11 -3.91
N ILE A 16 -7.66 -9.16 -5.14
CA ILE A 16 -6.83 -10.27 -5.60
C ILE A 16 -5.60 -10.42 -4.69
N VAL A 17 -4.87 -9.33 -4.44
CA VAL A 17 -3.68 -9.36 -3.59
C VAL A 17 -4.03 -9.71 -2.15
N ALA A 18 -5.11 -9.15 -1.60
CA ALA A 18 -5.58 -9.49 -0.26
C ALA A 18 -5.92 -10.99 -0.13
N ILE A 19 -6.61 -11.57 -1.11
CA ILE A 19 -6.94 -13.00 -1.14
C ILE A 19 -5.65 -13.83 -1.18
N LEU A 20 -4.69 -13.49 -2.05
CA LEU A 20 -3.42 -14.21 -2.13
C LEU A 20 -2.67 -14.18 -0.79
N LEU A 21 -2.63 -13.02 -0.13
CA LEU A 21 -1.95 -12.84 1.17
C LEU A 21 -2.65 -13.59 2.30
N ILE A 22 -3.98 -13.48 2.41
CA ILE A 22 -4.76 -14.13 3.47
C ILE A 22 -4.72 -15.66 3.33
N THR A 23 -4.75 -16.16 2.09
CA THR A 23 -4.71 -17.60 1.82
C THR A 23 -3.29 -18.19 1.89
N GLY A 24 -2.26 -17.36 1.98
CA GLY A 24 -0.87 -17.83 1.91
C GLY A 24 -0.56 -18.53 0.58
N SER A 25 -1.07 -17.99 -0.54
CA SER A 25 -0.96 -18.63 -1.85
C SER A 25 0.50 -18.99 -2.21
N PRO A 26 0.77 -20.19 -2.77
CA PRO A 26 2.11 -20.57 -3.24
C PRO A 26 2.71 -19.62 -4.27
N LEU A 27 1.88 -18.85 -4.99
CA LEU A 27 2.34 -17.83 -5.93
C LEU A 27 3.22 -16.77 -5.25
N LEU A 28 2.98 -16.49 -3.96
CA LEU A 28 3.71 -15.48 -3.21
C LEU A 28 5.17 -15.90 -2.94
N THR A 29 5.48 -17.20 -2.94
CA THR A 29 6.82 -17.70 -2.64
C THR A 29 7.60 -18.11 -3.88
N LEU A 30 6.98 -18.06 -5.07
CA LEU A 30 7.66 -18.34 -6.33
C LEU A 30 8.85 -17.39 -6.52
N PRO A 31 9.99 -17.88 -7.01
CA PRO A 31 11.14 -17.02 -7.29
C PRO A 31 10.82 -16.07 -8.44
N THR A 32 11.26 -14.82 -8.31
CA THR A 32 11.15 -13.84 -9.39
C THR A 32 12.23 -14.10 -10.44
N PRO A 33 11.89 -14.30 -11.73
CA PRO A 33 12.87 -14.51 -12.79
C PRO A 33 13.91 -13.37 -12.83
N GLY A 34 15.19 -13.74 -12.87
CA GLY A 34 16.29 -12.76 -12.91
C GLY A 34 16.67 -12.12 -11.57
N LEU A 35 15.93 -12.35 -10.48
CA LEU A 35 16.22 -11.79 -9.15
C LEU A 35 16.43 -12.90 -8.11
N LYS A 36 17.69 -13.18 -7.78
CA LYS A 36 18.06 -14.24 -6.84
C LYS A 36 17.50 -13.98 -5.45
N GLY A 37 16.75 -14.94 -4.92
CA GLY A 37 16.21 -14.90 -3.56
C GLY A 37 15.05 -13.91 -3.35
N VAL A 38 14.49 -13.33 -4.42
CA VAL A 38 13.36 -12.40 -4.31
C VAL A 38 12.05 -13.12 -4.65
N PRO A 39 11.13 -13.30 -3.69
CA PRO A 39 9.86 -13.93 -3.95
C PRO A 39 8.94 -12.99 -4.76
N LEU A 40 8.11 -13.58 -5.64
CA LEU A 40 7.12 -12.85 -6.44
C LEU A 40 6.13 -12.09 -5.55
N GLY A 41 5.87 -12.63 -4.35
CA GLY A 41 5.07 -12.00 -3.30
C GLY A 41 5.53 -10.60 -2.91
N THR A 42 6.83 -10.27 -3.02
CA THR A 42 7.33 -8.91 -2.79
C THR A 42 6.68 -7.92 -3.75
N PHE A 43 6.67 -8.24 -5.05
CA PHE A 43 6.10 -7.37 -6.08
C PHE A 43 4.57 -7.40 -6.09
N ILE A 44 3.96 -8.57 -5.86
CA ILE A 44 2.50 -8.71 -5.74
C ILE A 44 1.98 -7.84 -4.58
N THR A 45 2.62 -7.92 -3.41
CA THR A 45 2.28 -7.07 -2.25
C THR A 45 2.43 -5.59 -2.60
N TRP A 46 3.55 -5.20 -3.22
CA TRP A 46 3.80 -3.81 -3.58
C TRP A 46 2.72 -3.23 -4.51
N VAL A 47 2.31 -4.01 -5.52
CA VAL A 47 1.20 -3.63 -6.42
C VAL A 47 -0.11 -3.49 -5.64
N GLY A 48 -0.42 -4.40 -4.72
CA GLY A 48 -1.61 -4.30 -3.88
C GLY A 48 -1.62 -3.05 -3.00
N LEU A 49 -0.47 -2.74 -2.37
CA LEU A 49 -0.30 -1.55 -1.53
C LEU A 49 -0.51 -0.26 -2.33
N MET A 50 0.01 -0.17 -3.55
CA MET A 50 -0.21 1.00 -4.44
C MET A 50 -1.66 1.07 -4.93
N SER A 51 -2.29 -0.07 -5.20
CA SER A 51 -3.65 -0.16 -5.74
C SER A 51 -4.70 0.40 -4.78
N LEU A 52 -4.48 0.33 -3.47
CA LEU A 52 -5.43 0.79 -2.45
C LEU A 52 -5.68 2.32 -2.48
N PRO A 53 -4.68 3.19 -2.25
CA PRO A 53 -4.86 4.64 -2.37
C PRO A 53 -5.29 5.05 -3.79
N TYR A 54 -4.85 4.31 -4.81
CA TYR A 54 -5.23 4.57 -6.20
C TYR A 54 -6.72 4.27 -6.47
N ALA A 55 -7.25 3.16 -5.93
CA ALA A 55 -8.68 2.85 -6.00
C ALA A 55 -9.52 3.92 -5.31
N ILE A 56 -9.09 4.40 -4.14
CA ILE A 56 -9.80 5.48 -3.42
C ILE A 56 -9.81 6.76 -4.24
N PHE A 57 -8.67 7.14 -4.82
CA PHE A 57 -8.54 8.35 -5.62
C PHE A 57 -9.45 8.33 -6.86
N TRP A 58 -9.47 7.21 -7.60
CA TRP A 58 -10.30 7.11 -8.81
C TRP A 58 -11.78 6.85 -8.52
N GLY A 59 -12.11 6.31 -7.35
CA GLY A 59 -13.48 6.02 -6.92
C GLY A 59 -14.28 7.26 -6.48
N SER A 60 -13.64 8.40 -6.24
CA SER A 60 -14.30 9.64 -5.80
C SER A 60 -13.95 10.81 -6.70
N ASP A 61 -14.96 11.42 -7.33
CA ASP A 61 -14.74 12.64 -8.13
C ASP A 61 -14.31 13.82 -7.25
N ASP A 62 -14.83 13.94 -6.03
CA ASP A 62 -14.48 15.06 -5.13
C ASP A 62 -13.05 14.96 -4.61
N LEU A 63 -12.52 13.75 -4.41
CA LEU A 63 -11.11 13.58 -4.03
C LEU A 63 -10.17 13.81 -5.22
N ARG A 64 -10.63 13.56 -6.45
CA ARG A 64 -9.84 13.84 -7.66
C ARG A 64 -9.89 15.31 -8.06
N ASN A 65 -11.05 15.92 -7.94
CA ASN A 65 -11.37 17.28 -8.35
C ASN A 65 -11.90 18.07 -7.14
N PRO A 66 -11.05 18.36 -6.13
CA PRO A 66 -11.48 18.96 -4.88
C PRO A 66 -12.03 20.38 -5.09
N LYS A 67 -13.24 20.61 -4.58
CA LYS A 67 -13.95 21.90 -4.62
C LYS A 67 -13.90 22.60 -3.26
N SER A 68 -13.76 21.85 -2.18
CA SER A 68 -13.64 22.39 -0.81
C SER A 68 -12.22 22.31 -0.25
N LYS A 69 -11.91 23.13 0.76
CA LYS A 69 -10.63 23.06 1.48
C LYS A 69 -10.39 21.69 2.12
N LEU A 70 -11.45 21.07 2.64
CA LEU A 70 -11.39 19.75 3.26
C LEU A 70 -11.04 18.68 2.21
N GLU A 71 -11.73 18.64 1.08
CA GLU A 71 -11.42 17.71 -0.02
C GLU A 71 -9.98 17.89 -0.51
N ARG A 72 -9.50 19.14 -0.60
CA ARG A 72 -8.11 19.42 -0.99
C ARG A 72 -7.11 18.86 0.02
N SER A 73 -7.37 18.99 1.31
CA SER A 73 -6.52 18.38 2.35
C SER A 73 -6.54 16.84 2.26
N LEU A 74 -7.71 16.23 2.08
CA LEU A 74 -7.84 14.78 1.93
C LEU A 74 -7.16 14.26 0.66
N ASN A 75 -7.24 15.01 -0.44
CA ASN A 75 -6.52 14.72 -1.69
C ASN A 75 -5.00 14.70 -1.45
N ILE A 76 -4.44 15.72 -0.79
CA ILE A 76 -3.00 15.78 -0.49
C ILE A 76 -2.59 14.60 0.40
N LEU A 77 -3.37 14.28 1.44
CA LEU A 77 -3.08 13.13 2.31
C LEU A 77 -3.12 11.81 1.52
N LEU A 78 -4.05 11.67 0.57
CA LEU A 78 -4.16 10.48 -0.26
C LEU A 78 -2.99 10.33 -1.23
N ILE A 79 -2.51 11.45 -1.80
CA ILE A 79 -1.29 11.47 -2.61
C ILE A 79 -0.08 11.06 -1.76
N SER A 80 0.03 11.57 -0.53
CA SER A 80 1.08 11.17 0.42
C SER A 80 1.01 9.66 0.74
N ALA A 81 -0.19 9.11 0.92
CA ALA A 81 -0.39 7.68 1.12
C ALA A 81 0.09 6.86 -0.10
N PHE A 82 -0.19 7.33 -1.32
CA PHE A 82 0.31 6.71 -2.53
C PHE A 82 1.84 6.76 -2.61
N ILE A 83 2.47 7.89 -2.27
CA ILE A 83 3.93 8.02 -2.23
C ILE A 83 4.53 7.04 -1.21
N MET A 84 3.93 6.89 -0.03
CA MET A 84 4.38 5.89 0.95
C MET A 84 4.29 4.46 0.39
N ALA A 85 3.22 4.13 -0.33
CA ALA A 85 3.09 2.82 -0.97
C ALA A 85 4.18 2.59 -2.05
N VAL A 86 4.46 3.60 -2.89
CA VAL A 86 5.55 3.54 -3.87
C VAL A 86 6.90 3.34 -3.17
N LEU A 87 7.16 4.04 -2.06
CA LEU A 87 8.40 3.93 -1.31
C LEU A 87 8.52 2.65 -0.47
N TRP A 88 7.52 1.77 -0.48
CA TRP A 88 7.52 0.58 0.36
C TRP A 88 8.70 -0.36 0.11
N ILE A 89 9.04 -0.68 -1.14
CA ILE A 89 10.22 -1.51 -1.42
C ILE A 89 11.52 -0.83 -0.96
N PRO A 90 11.83 0.42 -1.36
CA PRO A 90 13.07 1.10 -0.93
C PRO A 90 13.23 1.16 0.59
N VAL A 91 12.17 1.54 1.32
CA VAL A 91 12.20 1.63 2.79
C VAL A 91 12.40 0.24 3.40
N SER A 92 11.68 -0.77 2.90
CA SER A 92 11.79 -2.14 3.40
C SER A 92 13.17 -2.75 3.14
N TYR A 93 13.78 -2.44 1.99
CA TYR A 93 15.15 -2.85 1.68
C TYR A 93 16.17 -2.19 2.61
N LEU A 94 16.05 -0.89 2.88
CA LEU A 94 16.93 -0.19 3.82
C LEU A 94 16.81 -0.76 5.24
N LEU A 95 15.63 -1.22 5.65
CA LEU A 95 15.40 -1.84 6.94
C LEU A 95 15.91 -3.29 7.01
N ALA A 96 15.65 -4.11 5.98
CA ALA A 96 15.98 -5.54 6.00
C ALA A 96 17.39 -5.86 5.50
N GLY A 97 17.96 -5.03 4.63
CA GLY A 97 19.22 -5.28 3.92
C GLY A 97 19.10 -6.33 2.79
N ASN A 98 17.89 -6.75 2.44
CA ASN A 98 17.61 -7.73 1.40
C ASN A 98 16.23 -7.51 0.77
N MET A 99 16.02 -7.99 -0.46
CA MET A 99 14.78 -7.83 -1.23
C MET A 99 13.68 -8.85 -0.87
N SER A 100 14.02 -9.88 -0.07
CA SER A 100 13.05 -10.81 0.52
C SER A 100 12.44 -10.31 1.83
N PHE A 101 12.90 -9.17 2.35
CA PHE A 101 12.50 -8.59 3.64
C PHE A 101 12.56 -9.56 4.82
N ASN A 102 13.60 -10.41 4.83
CA ASN A 102 13.87 -11.32 5.92
C ASN A 102 14.62 -10.61 7.06
N PHE A 103 14.23 -10.89 8.29
CA PHE A 103 14.83 -10.36 9.52
C PHE A 103 15.37 -11.50 10.40
N THR A 104 16.38 -11.20 11.20
CA THR A 104 17.10 -12.17 12.05
C THR A 104 17.31 -11.62 13.45
N GLU A 105 17.68 -12.45 14.43
CA GLU A 105 17.91 -12.07 15.82
C GLU A 105 19.28 -11.39 16.08
N LYS A 106 19.89 -10.79 15.06
CA LYS A 106 21.19 -10.13 15.22
C LYS A 106 21.07 -8.78 15.95
N ALA A 107 22.15 -8.40 16.64
CA ALA A 107 22.24 -7.16 17.40
C ALA A 107 22.30 -5.89 16.53
N SER A 108 22.70 -6.00 15.26
CA SER A 108 22.75 -4.86 14.33
C SER A 108 21.34 -4.35 13.99
N PHE A 109 21.18 -3.05 13.80
CA PHE A 109 19.88 -2.46 13.44
C PHE A 109 19.29 -3.03 12.14
N GLN A 110 19.99 -2.85 11.01
CA GLN A 110 19.50 -3.32 9.70
C GLN A 110 19.40 -4.84 9.68
N GLY A 111 18.23 -5.37 9.33
CA GLY A 111 17.91 -6.80 9.33
C GLY A 111 17.77 -7.41 10.73
N GLY A 112 17.83 -6.60 11.79
CA GLY A 112 17.59 -6.99 13.18
C GLY A 112 16.14 -6.73 13.63
N GLN A 113 15.84 -7.07 14.88
CA GLN A 113 14.48 -7.01 15.45
C GLN A 113 13.89 -5.60 15.53
N SER A 114 14.71 -4.57 15.77
CA SER A 114 14.24 -3.19 15.79
C SER A 114 13.84 -2.70 14.40
N ALA A 115 14.59 -3.06 13.35
CA ALA A 115 14.19 -2.78 11.97
C ALA A 115 12.94 -3.57 11.55
N MET A 116 12.77 -4.81 12.04
CA MET A 116 11.56 -5.59 11.80
C MET A 116 10.31 -4.90 12.35
N ARG A 117 10.37 -4.36 13.58
CA ARG A 117 9.26 -3.59 14.16
C ARG A 117 8.90 -2.38 13.30
N LEU A 118 9.90 -1.61 12.88
CA LEU A 118 9.70 -0.46 11.99
C LEU A 118 9.11 -0.87 10.63
N PHE A 119 9.57 -1.99 10.06
CA PHE A 119 9.03 -2.53 8.81
C PHE A 119 7.53 -2.84 8.93
N TRP A 120 7.11 -3.52 10.00
CA TRP A 120 5.70 -3.82 10.22
C TRP A 120 4.88 -2.57 10.52
N THR A 121 5.37 -1.66 11.35
CA THR A 121 4.72 -0.36 11.60
C THR A 121 4.52 0.41 10.29
N TYR A 122 5.56 0.52 9.47
CA TYR A 122 5.49 1.19 8.18
C TYR A 122 4.48 0.50 7.25
N THR A 123 4.51 -0.82 7.16
CA THR A 123 3.57 -1.60 6.33
C THR A 123 2.11 -1.39 6.78
N TYR A 124 1.85 -1.40 8.09
CA TYR A 124 0.52 -1.09 8.62
C TYR A 124 0.10 0.34 8.35
N CYS A 125 1.02 1.32 8.42
CA CYS A 125 0.73 2.69 8.04
C CYS A 125 0.38 2.81 6.55
N VAL A 126 1.11 2.14 5.66
CA VAL A 126 0.83 2.16 4.20
C VAL A 126 -0.57 1.66 3.88
N VAL A 127 -1.09 0.68 4.61
CA VAL A 127 -2.46 0.15 4.43
C VAL A 127 -3.50 0.96 5.19
N GLY A 128 -3.25 1.22 6.48
CA GLY A 128 -4.23 1.85 7.38
C GLY A 128 -4.46 3.33 7.09
N PHE A 129 -3.43 4.06 6.66
CA PHE A 129 -3.53 5.48 6.37
C PHE A 129 -4.52 5.82 5.23
N PRO A 130 -4.46 5.19 4.03
CA PRO A 130 -5.46 5.44 3.00
C PRO A 130 -6.88 5.00 3.41
N ILE A 131 -7.02 3.91 4.19
CA ILE A 131 -8.33 3.50 4.73
C ILE A 131 -8.89 4.56 5.67
N LEU A 132 -8.06 5.10 6.58
CA LEU A 132 -8.46 6.17 7.49
C LEU A 132 -8.92 7.42 6.71
N ILE A 133 -8.21 7.80 5.65
CA ILE A 133 -8.60 8.92 4.78
C ILE A 133 -9.97 8.66 4.14
N LEU A 134 -10.21 7.45 3.63
CA LEU A 134 -11.51 7.07 3.06
C LEU A 134 -12.64 7.16 4.10
N LEU A 135 -12.42 6.63 5.30
CA LEU A 135 -13.41 6.69 6.38
C LEU A 135 -13.73 8.13 6.80
N LEU A 136 -12.69 8.97 6.95
CA LEU A 136 -12.87 10.40 7.24
C LEU A 136 -13.65 11.10 6.12
N PHE A 137 -13.33 10.81 4.85
CA PHE A 137 -14.07 11.37 3.72
C PHE A 137 -15.57 11.02 3.78
N ILE A 138 -15.89 9.74 4.01
CA ILE A 138 -17.28 9.27 4.10
C ILE A 138 -18.03 9.96 5.24
N VAL A 139 -17.46 9.98 6.44
CA VAL A 139 -18.09 10.55 7.65
C VAL A 139 -18.28 12.06 7.55
N LEU A 140 -17.32 12.77 6.95
CA LEU A 140 -17.42 14.22 6.81
C LEU A 140 -18.41 14.61 5.72
N LYS A 141 -18.45 13.86 4.62
CA LYS A 141 -19.40 14.11 3.53
C LYS A 141 -20.85 13.83 3.95
N SER A 142 -21.09 12.79 4.75
CA SER A 142 -22.44 12.46 5.25
C SER A 142 -23.02 13.50 6.20
N LYS A 143 -22.22 14.44 6.73
CA LYS A 143 -22.69 15.53 7.60
C LYS A 143 -23.02 16.82 6.84
N ILE A 144 -22.63 16.91 5.58
CA ILE A 144 -22.77 18.11 4.74
C ILE A 144 -23.96 17.96 3.76
N THR A 145 -24.48 16.73 3.60
CA THR A 145 -25.63 16.40 2.74
C THR A 145 -26.86 16.23 3.61
#